data_AF-A0A9D8N3U5-F1
#
_entry.id   AF-A0A9D8N3U5-F1
#
_cell.length_a   1.000
_cell.length_b   1.000
_cell.length_c   1.000
_cell.angle_alpha   90.00
_cell.angle_beta   90.00
_cell.angle_gamma   90.00
#
_symmetry.space_group_name_H-M   'P 1'
#
loop_
_entity.id
_entity.type
_entity.pdbx_description
1 polymer ?
#
loop_
_entity_poly.entity_id
_entity_poly.type
_entity_poly.pdbx_seq_one_letter_code
_entity_poly.pdbx_strand_id
1 'polypeptide(L)'
;MKQLLLLSILFLVSCSDSGLIKRMEQIKAFGNENPEKALVMLDSLEIEIRSAGGYAKHKYDLLRVRLNDKADHMPSSDIMIKELMAYFEEEGSIPDKQEVYYYAGSTYR
;
A
#
# COMPACT_ATOMS: atom_id res chain seq x y z
N MET A 1 13.14 -11.38 -35.27
CA MET A 1 13.12 -12.31 -34.12
C MET A 1 13.77 -11.78 -32.84
N LYS A 2 14.69 -10.79 -32.89
CA LYS A 2 15.28 -10.20 -31.67
C LYS A 2 14.38 -9.18 -30.94
N GLN A 3 13.48 -8.50 -31.66
CA GLN A 3 12.55 -7.50 -31.09
C GLN A 3 11.41 -8.12 -30.25
N LEU A 4 11.01 -9.37 -30.54
CA LEU A 4 9.89 -10.03 -29.84
C LEU A 4 10.27 -10.54 -28.43
N LEU A 5 11.57 -10.69 -28.17
CA LEU A 5 12.13 -11.20 -26.91
C LEU A 5 12.19 -10.12 -25.81
N LEU A 6 12.10 -8.83 -26.15
CA LEU A 6 12.06 -7.76 -25.15
C LEU A 6 10.68 -7.59 -24.50
N LEU A 7 9.59 -7.96 -25.19
CA LEU A 7 8.23 -7.79 -24.67
C LEU A 7 7.86 -8.80 -23.58
N SER A 8 8.51 -9.97 -23.56
CA SER A 8 8.17 -11.06 -22.63
C SER A 8 8.73 -10.87 -21.21
N ILE A 9 9.76 -10.03 -21.03
CA ILE A 9 10.40 -9.81 -19.72
C ILE A 9 9.56 -8.85 -18.84
N LEU A 10 8.76 -7.98 -19.43
CA LEU A 10 7.93 -6.99 -18.71
C LEU A 10 6.74 -7.60 -17.94
N PHE A 11 6.34 -8.84 -18.24
CA PHE A 11 5.18 -9.48 -17.60
C PHE A 11 5.50 -10.21 -16.29
N LEU A 12 6.78 -10.47 -15.98
CA LEU A 12 7.14 -11.26 -14.80
C LEU A 12 7.04 -10.46 -13.49
N VAL A 13 7.19 -9.13 -13.54
CA VAL A 13 7.12 -8.25 -12.35
C VAL A 13 5.68 -8.03 -11.87
N SER A 14 4.71 -8.07 -12.79
CA SER A 14 3.30 -7.84 -12.46
C SER A 14 2.69 -8.99 -11.63
N CYS A 15 3.19 -10.21 -11.80
CA CYS A 15 2.63 -11.38 -11.12
C CYS A 15 2.93 -11.37 -9.62
N SER A 16 4.16 -11.02 -9.21
CA SER A 16 4.52 -10.91 -7.79
C SER A 16 3.74 -9.81 -7.08
N ASP A 17 3.59 -8.65 -7.72
CA ASP A 17 2.85 -7.52 -7.14
C ASP A 17 1.37 -7.87 -6.97
N SER A 18 0.74 -8.56 -7.94
CA SER A 18 -0.66 -8.97 -7.81
C SER A 18 -0.92 -9.88 -6.59
N GLY A 19 0.01 -10.79 -6.28
CA GLY A 19 -0.04 -11.63 -5.09
C GLY A 19 0.12 -10.83 -3.80
N LEU A 20 1.05 -9.86 -3.79
CA LEU A 20 1.27 -8.95 -2.65
C LEU A 20 0.06 -8.06 -2.39
N ILE A 21 -0.52 -7.44 -3.42
CA ILE A 21 -1.75 -6.64 -3.29
C ILE A 21 -2.87 -7.48 -2.66
N LYS A 22 -3.07 -8.72 -3.13
CA LYS A 22 -4.10 -9.61 -2.58
C LYS A 22 -3.88 -9.91 -1.09
N ARG A 23 -2.64 -10.17 -0.66
CA ARG A 23 -2.30 -10.39 0.75
C ARG A 23 -2.56 -9.13 1.58
N MET A 24 -2.21 -7.95 1.06
CA MET A 24 -2.50 -6.68 1.73
C MET A 24 -4.00 -6.42 1.87
N GLU A 25 -4.83 -6.73 0.88
CA GLU A 25 -6.29 -6.60 1.01
C GLU A 25 -6.88 -7.58 2.04
N GLN A 26 -6.30 -8.78 2.19
CA GLN A 26 -6.68 -9.70 3.27
C GLN A 26 -6.32 -9.16 4.65
N ILE A 27 -5.11 -8.61 4.81
CA ILE A 27 -4.66 -7.95 6.04
C ILE A 27 -5.56 -6.75 6.36
N LYS A 28 -5.91 -5.94 5.34
CA LYS A 28 -6.81 -4.80 5.46
C LYS A 28 -8.19 -5.20 5.98
N ALA A 29 -8.76 -6.29 5.45
CA ALA A 29 -10.05 -6.79 5.90
C ALA A 29 -9.99 -7.28 7.35
N PHE A 30 -8.96 -8.07 7.71
CA PHE A 30 -8.75 -8.56 9.07
C PHE A 30 -8.50 -7.43 10.08
N GLY A 31 -7.74 -6.40 9.68
CA GLY A 31 -7.44 -5.22 10.49
C GLY A 31 -8.63 -4.32 10.79
N ASN A 32 -9.79 -4.53 10.16
CA ASN A 32 -11.02 -3.86 10.58
C ASN A 32 -11.46 -4.29 11.99
N GLU A 33 -11.16 -5.53 12.39
CA GLU A 33 -11.49 -6.09 13.70
C GLU A 33 -10.27 -6.18 14.63
N ASN A 34 -9.08 -6.45 14.07
CA ASN A 34 -7.85 -6.71 14.83
C ASN A 34 -6.66 -5.88 14.30
N PRO A 35 -6.67 -4.54 14.43
CA PRO A 35 -5.69 -3.66 13.78
C PRO A 35 -4.25 -3.91 14.24
N GLU A 36 -4.01 -4.13 15.53
CA GLU A 36 -2.68 -4.41 16.07
C GLU A 36 -2.05 -5.71 15.50
N LYS A 37 -2.85 -6.78 15.45
CA LYS A 37 -2.40 -8.04 14.84
C LYS A 37 -2.19 -7.88 13.34
N ALA A 38 -3.00 -7.04 12.68
CA ALA A 38 -2.84 -6.75 11.26
C ALA A 38 -1.56 -5.95 10.98
N LEU A 39 -1.12 -5.06 11.88
CA LEU A 39 0.19 -4.39 11.78
C LEU A 39 1.33 -5.42 11.81
N VAL A 40 1.28 -6.38 12.74
CA VAL A 40 2.26 -7.48 12.80
C VAL A 40 2.23 -8.35 11.53
N MET A 41 1.05 -8.63 10.99
CA MET A 41 0.92 -9.34 9.70
C MET A 41 1.49 -8.52 8.54
N LEU A 42 1.29 -7.20 8.55
CA LEU A 42 1.84 -6.30 7.55
C LEU A 42 3.37 -6.26 7.63
N ASP A 43 3.95 -6.21 8.82
CA ASP A 43 5.40 -6.26 9.03
C ASP A 43 6.03 -7.51 8.40
N SER A 44 5.32 -8.65 8.39
CA SER A 44 5.82 -9.88 7.74
C SER A 44 6.04 -9.75 6.23
N LEU A 45 5.44 -8.73 5.58
CA LEU A 45 5.59 -8.48 4.15
C LEU A 45 6.77 -7.54 3.81
N GLU A 46 7.44 -6.94 4.80
CA GLU A 46 8.39 -5.84 4.58
C GLU A 46 9.51 -6.21 3.60
N ILE A 47 10.06 -7.43 3.71
CA ILE A 47 11.14 -7.90 2.83
C ILE A 47 10.67 -8.04 1.38
N GLU A 48 9.46 -8.58 1.15
CA GLU A 48 8.90 -8.74 -0.19
C GLU A 48 8.61 -7.36 -0.82
N ILE A 49 8.09 -6.43 -0.01
CA ILE A 49 7.76 -5.05 -0.43
C ILE A 49 8.98 -4.26 -0.87
N ARG A 50 10.16 -4.45 -0.25
CA ARG A 50 11.40 -3.75 -0.67
C ARG A 50 11.73 -4.00 -2.14
N SER A 51 11.45 -5.21 -2.64
CA SER A 51 11.63 -5.58 -4.05
C SER A 51 10.43 -5.31 -4.96
N ALA A 52 9.29 -4.88 -4.41
CA ALA A 52 8.05 -4.69 -5.17
C ALA A 52 8.06 -3.39 -6.01
N GLY A 53 7.10 -3.30 -6.94
CA GLY A 53 6.85 -2.09 -7.71
C GLY A 53 6.35 -0.91 -6.88
N GLY A 54 6.40 0.29 -7.47
CA GLY A 54 5.99 1.53 -6.79
C GLY A 54 4.58 1.46 -6.23
N TYR A 55 3.63 0.93 -6.99
CA TYR A 55 2.24 0.84 -6.55
C TYR A 55 2.08 -0.05 -5.30
N ALA A 56 2.73 -1.22 -5.29
CA ALA A 56 2.67 -2.12 -4.13
C ALA A 56 3.32 -1.51 -2.87
N LYS A 57 4.43 -0.77 -3.02
CA LYS A 57 5.07 -0.04 -1.92
C LYS A 57 4.15 1.03 -1.33
N HIS A 58 3.54 1.88 -2.16
CA HIS A 58 2.63 2.90 -1.66
C HIS A 58 1.33 2.32 -1.10
N LYS A 59 0.82 1.19 -1.65
CA LYS A 59 -0.31 0.46 -1.04
C LYS A 59 0.04 -0.11 0.32
N TYR A 60 1.27 -0.60 0.51
CA TYR A 60 1.76 -1.04 1.81
C TYR A 60 1.81 0.09 2.83
N ASP A 61 2.34 1.25 2.45
CA ASP A 61 2.42 2.42 3.33
C ASP A 61 1.04 2.99 3.66
N LEU A 62 0.12 3.07 2.67
CA LEU A 62 -1.26 3.47 2.92
C LEU A 62 -1.97 2.51 3.88
N LEU A 63 -1.74 1.20 3.72
CA LEU A 63 -2.28 0.20 4.65
C LEU A 63 -1.69 0.36 6.05
N ARG A 64 -0.40 0.68 6.19
CA ARG A 64 0.22 0.98 7.48
C ARG A 64 -0.43 2.21 8.14
N VAL A 65 -0.68 3.29 7.39
CA VAL A 65 -1.40 4.47 7.91
C VAL A 65 -2.78 4.09 8.42
N ARG A 66 -3.55 3.36 7.60
CA ARG A 66 -4.89 2.86 7.97
C ARG A 66 -4.91 2.05 9.26
N LEU A 67 -3.99 1.10 9.38
CA LEU A 67 -3.98 0.19 10.52
C LEU A 67 -3.53 0.90 11.80
N ASN A 68 -2.61 1.87 11.71
CA ASN A 68 -2.26 2.73 12.84
C ASN A 68 -3.44 3.59 13.29
N ASP A 69 -4.14 4.25 12.36
CA ASP A 69 -5.35 5.02 12.66
C ASP A 69 -6.41 4.15 13.38
N LYS A 70 -6.61 2.91 12.91
CA LYS A 70 -7.52 1.95 13.54
C LYS A 70 -7.05 1.40 14.88
N ALA A 71 -5.75 1.42 15.14
CA ALA A 71 -5.15 1.04 16.43
C ALA A 71 -5.08 2.23 17.40
N ASP A 72 -5.69 3.37 17.06
CA ASP A 72 -5.61 4.63 17.81
C ASP A 72 -4.16 5.16 17.96
N HIS A 73 -3.26 4.77 17.05
CA HIS A 73 -1.90 5.28 16.98
C HIS A 73 -1.88 6.60 16.22
N MET A 74 -1.71 7.70 16.95
CA MET A 74 -1.64 9.03 16.35
C MET A 74 -0.38 9.19 15.47
N PRO A 75 -0.51 9.78 14.27
CA PRO A 75 0.64 10.10 13.44
C PRO A 75 1.54 11.13 14.12
N SER A 76 2.85 10.91 14.09
CA SER A 76 3.84 11.87 14.64
C SER A 76 4.27 12.93 13.63
N SER A 77 3.89 12.78 12.35
CA SER A 77 4.17 13.72 11.26
C SER A 77 3.22 13.47 10.09
N ASP A 78 3.14 14.42 9.16
CA ASP A 78 2.32 14.32 7.95
C ASP A 78 3.11 13.93 6.69
N ILE A 79 4.40 13.60 6.83
CA ILE A 79 5.30 13.33 5.69
C ILE A 79 4.77 12.16 4.85
N MET A 80 4.44 11.04 5.50
CA MET A 80 3.99 9.83 4.82
C MET A 80 2.66 10.05 4.10
N ILE A 81 1.69 10.70 4.74
CA ILE A 81 0.38 10.91 4.09
C ILE A 81 0.47 11.90 2.93
N LYS A 82 1.34 12.92 3.01
CA LYS A 82 1.61 13.84 1.89
C LYS A 82 2.23 13.12 0.69
N GLU A 83 3.20 12.25 0.92
CA GLU A 83 3.81 11.43 -0.12
C GLU A 83 2.77 10.52 -0.79
N LEU A 84 1.94 9.85 0.00
CA LEU A 84 0.88 8.99 -0.51
C LEU A 84 -0.18 9.77 -1.31
N MET A 85 -0.56 10.97 -0.86
CA MET A 85 -1.47 11.83 -1.61
C MET A 85 -0.90 12.19 -2.98
N ALA A 86 0.37 12.59 -3.04
CA ALA A 86 1.02 12.94 -4.30
C ALA A 86 1.06 11.74 -5.25
N TYR A 87 1.44 10.56 -4.75
CA TYR A 87 1.51 9.34 -5.55
C TYR A 87 0.14 8.89 -6.08
N PHE A 88 -0.85 8.74 -5.20
CA PHE A 88 -2.17 8.22 -5.61
C PHE A 88 -2.99 9.23 -6.40
N GLU A 89 -2.68 10.52 -6.35
CA GLU A 89 -3.31 11.49 -7.25
C GLU A 89 -2.90 11.25 -8.71
N GLU A 90 -1.65 10.86 -8.96
CA GLU A 90 -1.13 10.57 -10.31
C GLU A 90 -1.43 9.13 -10.75
N GLU A 91 -1.14 8.14 -9.89
CA GLU A 91 -1.11 6.72 -10.26
C GLU A 91 -2.29 5.90 -9.69
N GLY A 92 -3.11 6.49 -8.82
CA GLY A 92 -4.12 5.78 -8.05
C GLY A 92 -5.45 5.56 -8.76
N SER A 93 -6.12 4.46 -8.42
CA SER A 93 -7.53 4.26 -8.75
C SER A 93 -8.43 5.22 -7.95
N ILE A 94 -9.69 5.39 -8.37
CA ILE A 94 -10.66 6.21 -7.60
C ILE A 94 -10.75 5.76 -6.12
N PRO A 95 -10.86 4.46 -5.80
CA PRO A 95 -10.81 3.99 -4.41
C PRO A 95 -9.53 4.37 -3.66
N ASP A 96 -8.36 4.29 -4.31
CA ASP A 96 -7.10 4.67 -3.67
C ASP A 96 -7.08 6.15 -3.33
N LYS A 97 -7.53 7.02 -4.25
CA LYS A 97 -7.68 8.46 -4.02
C LYS A 97 -8.62 8.76 -2.85
N GLN A 98 -9.78 8.11 -2.81
CA GLN A 98 -10.73 8.28 -1.71
C GLN A 98 -10.13 7.86 -0.36
N GLU A 99 -9.42 6.73 -0.32
CA GLU A 99 -8.81 6.22 0.91
C GLU A 99 -7.67 7.12 1.39
N VAL A 100 -6.78 7.58 0.50
CA VAL A 100 -5.70 8.48 0.89
C VAL A 100 -6.23 9.83 1.37
N TYR A 101 -7.28 10.38 0.74
CA TYR A 101 -7.91 11.61 1.20
C TYR A 101 -8.59 11.47 2.56
N TYR A 102 -9.20 10.31 2.84
CA TYR A 102 -9.75 10.02 4.16
C TYR A 102 -8.66 10.06 5.25
N TYR A 103 -7.52 9.40 5.02
CA TYR A 103 -6.43 9.35 5.99
C TYR A 103 -5.60 10.65 6.06
N ALA A 104 -5.54 11.43 4.97
CA ALA A 104 -5.06 12.81 5.01
C ALA A 104 -5.93 13.66 5.93
N GLY A 105 -7.24 13.59 5.75
CA GLY A 105 -8.21 14.22 6.64
C GLY A 105 -8.02 13.78 8.08
N SER A 106 -7.71 12.50 8.33
CA SER A 106 -7.40 11.98 9.68
C SER A 106 -6.14 12.58 10.30
N THR A 107 -5.07 12.64 9.52
CA THR A 107 -3.75 13.09 9.99
C THR A 107 -3.74 14.58 10.37
N TYR A 108 -4.60 15.40 9.75
CA TYR A 108 -4.67 16.83 10.00
C TYR A 108 -5.72 17.26 11.05
N ARG A 109 -6.35 16.31 11.77
CA ARG A 109 -7.33 16.62 12.82
C ARG A 109 -6.70 17.16 14.09
#